data_AF-A0A374JNK5-F1
#
_entry.id   AF-A0A374JNK5-F1
#
_cell.length_a   1.000
_cell.length_b   1.000
_cell.length_c   1.000
_cell.angle_alpha   90.00
_cell.angle_beta   90.00
_cell.angle_gamma   90.00
#
_symmetry.space_group_name_H-M   'P 1'
#
loop_
_entity.id
_entity.type
_entity.pdbx_description
1 polymer ?
#
loop_
_entity_poly.entity_id
_entity_poly.type
_entity_poly.pdbx_seq_one_letter_code
_entity_poly.pdbx_strand_id
1 'polypeptide(L)'
;MNTNKVGTLTFDKRQLDVYSSLDEPLFSARDVADMVGYSAGNTWNMLGMVETDEKLILPMVVAGQSRSVSFVTESGLYNILAQSRKPLARKWRRLISDELINLRKQRNYNVLEQFQEWDHKLDDIYFDEETGMMMQSVTLPGGDVDQIPYRGEALAL
;
A
#
# COMPACT_ATOMS: atom_id res chain seq x y z
N MET A 1 -14.17 -14.89 -4.24
CA MET A 1 -13.95 -14.10 -3.02
C MET A 1 -15.13 -13.15 -2.85
N ASN A 2 -15.81 -13.17 -1.70
CA ASN A 2 -16.83 -12.16 -1.38
C ASN A 2 -16.13 -10.97 -0.74
N THR A 3 -16.20 -9.81 -1.39
CA THR A 3 -15.61 -8.56 -0.90
C THR A 3 -16.50 -7.97 0.20
N ASN A 4 -16.47 -8.59 1.38
CA ASN A 4 -17.25 -8.16 2.54
C ASN A 4 -16.55 -7.00 3.25
N LYS A 5 -17.34 -6.03 3.69
CA LYS A 5 -16.86 -4.96 4.57
C LYS A 5 -16.55 -5.55 5.94
N VAL A 6 -15.34 -5.30 6.45
CA VAL A 6 -14.85 -5.75 7.75
C VAL A 6 -14.71 -4.62 8.76
N GLY A 7 -14.70 -3.37 8.31
CA GLY A 7 -14.62 -2.21 9.18
C GLY A 7 -14.75 -0.88 8.44
N THR A 8 -14.61 0.21 9.19
CA THR A 8 -14.51 1.57 8.67
C THR A 8 -13.44 2.30 9.48
N LEU A 9 -12.42 2.84 8.81
CA LEU A 9 -11.44 3.71 9.43
C LEU A 9 -11.87 5.18 9.33
N THR A 10 -11.36 6.02 10.23
CA THR A 10 -11.61 7.46 10.20
C THR A 10 -10.29 8.22 10.21
N PHE A 11 -10.10 9.12 9.25
CA PHE A 11 -8.92 9.98 9.14
C PHE A 11 -9.33 11.41 8.75
N ASP A 12 -8.89 12.41 9.52
CA ASP A 12 -9.27 13.83 9.33
C ASP A 12 -10.80 14.05 9.20
N LYS A 13 -11.58 13.33 10.01
CA LYS A 13 -13.06 13.32 10.01
C LYS A 13 -13.69 12.75 8.72
N ARG A 14 -12.91 12.09 7.88
CA ARG A 14 -13.37 11.36 6.70
C ARG A 14 -13.35 9.87 6.98
N GLN A 15 -14.28 9.14 6.40
CA GLN A 15 -14.41 7.71 6.58
C GLN A 15 -13.99 6.96 5.33
N LEU A 16 -13.42 5.78 5.53
CA LEU A 16 -13.07 4.87 4.46
C LEU A 16 -13.41 3.44 4.91
N ASP A 17 -14.19 2.75 4.09
CA ASP A 17 -14.58 1.37 4.36
C ASP A 17 -13.43 0.41 4.04
N VAL A 18 -13.28 -0.58 4.92
CA VAL A 18 -12.23 -1.61 4.85
C VAL A 18 -12.88 -2.93 4.44
N TYR A 19 -12.31 -3.58 3.43
CA TYR A 19 -12.77 -4.85 2.88
C TYR A 19 -11.69 -5.93 2.97
N SER A 20 -12.06 -7.18 2.71
CA SER A 20 -11.20 -8.37 2.81
C SER A 20 -10.90 -8.78 4.25
N SER A 21 -9.86 -8.24 4.88
CA SER A 21 -9.50 -8.48 6.29
C SER A 21 -8.82 -7.23 6.88
N LEU A 22 -8.52 -7.23 8.17
CA LEU A 22 -7.76 -6.13 8.79
C LEU A 22 -6.24 -6.27 8.58
N ASP A 23 -5.76 -7.49 8.30
CA ASP A 23 -4.34 -7.77 8.03
C ASP A 23 -3.99 -7.54 6.56
N GLU A 24 -4.93 -7.81 5.65
CA GLU A 24 -4.80 -7.56 4.20
C GLU A 24 -5.96 -6.66 3.74
N PRO A 25 -6.00 -5.38 4.15
CA PRO A 25 -7.13 -4.51 3.89
C PRO A 25 -7.20 -4.06 2.43
N LEU A 26 -8.42 -4.05 1.92
CA LEU A 26 -8.74 -3.48 0.61
C LEU A 26 -9.63 -2.25 0.76
N PHE A 27 -9.38 -1.24 -0.08
CA PHE A 27 -10.13 0.02 -0.10
C PHE A 27 -10.70 0.28 -1.49
N SER A 28 -12.00 0.63 -1.56
CA SER A 28 -12.63 1.04 -2.82
C SER A 28 -11.90 2.25 -3.39
N ALA A 29 -11.40 2.15 -4.63
CA ALA A 29 -10.66 3.24 -5.28
C ALA A 29 -11.51 4.52 -5.41
N ARG A 30 -12.83 4.36 -5.56
CA ARG A 30 -13.77 5.49 -5.57
C ARG A 30 -13.78 6.21 -4.23
N ASP A 31 -13.91 5.45 -3.14
CA ASP A 31 -14.02 6.03 -1.80
C ASP A 31 -12.70 6.65 -1.36
N VAL A 32 -11.56 6.07 -1.76
CA VAL A 32 -10.22 6.68 -1.58
C VAL A 32 -10.13 8.01 -2.34
N ALA A 33 -10.59 8.06 -3.59
CA ALA A 33 -10.58 9.29 -4.38
C ALA A 33 -11.40 10.39 -3.71
N ASP A 34 -12.62 10.06 -3.26
CA ASP A 34 -13.51 10.98 -2.54
C ASP A 34 -12.89 11.43 -1.20
N MET A 35 -12.29 10.50 -0.44
CA MET A 35 -11.61 10.77 0.83
C MET A 35 -10.47 11.78 0.63
N VAL A 36 -9.57 11.54 -0.33
CA VAL A 36 -8.42 12.42 -0.61
C VAL A 36 -8.86 13.76 -1.23
N GLY A 37 -10.07 13.82 -1.79
CA GLY A 37 -10.64 15.02 -2.40
C GLY A 37 -10.30 15.16 -3.89
N TYR A 38 -10.17 14.05 -4.59
CA TYR A 38 -10.24 14.00 -6.05
C TYR A 38 -11.71 14.09 -6.50
N SER A 39 -11.96 14.65 -7.67
CA SER A 39 -13.33 14.74 -8.21
C SER A 39 -13.81 13.37 -8.70
N ALA A 40 -15.12 13.15 -8.66
CA ALA A 40 -15.76 12.01 -9.31
C ALA A 40 -15.36 11.99 -10.79
N GLY A 41 -14.65 10.95 -11.22
CA GLY A 41 -14.06 10.83 -12.57
C GLY A 41 -12.54 10.87 -12.61
N ASN A 42 -11.88 11.32 -11.53
CA ASN A 42 -10.42 11.34 -11.43
C ASN A 42 -9.83 10.09 -10.76
N THR A 43 -10.65 9.06 -10.49
CA THR A 43 -10.21 7.77 -9.95
C THR A 43 -9.20 7.10 -10.86
N TRP A 44 -9.37 7.17 -12.19
CA TRP A 44 -8.41 6.62 -13.15
C TRP A 44 -7.03 7.27 -13.04
N ASN A 45 -6.96 8.60 -12.96
CA ASN A 45 -5.68 9.30 -12.77
C ASN A 45 -5.04 9.01 -11.41
N MET A 46 -5.86 8.79 -10.37
CA MET A 46 -5.36 8.36 -9.06
C MET A 46 -4.81 6.92 -9.11
N LEU A 47 -5.47 6.00 -9.82
CA LEU A 47 -5.00 4.63 -10.03
C LEU A 47 -3.74 4.53 -10.91
N GLY A 48 -3.40 5.62 -11.60
CA GLY A 48 -2.10 5.76 -12.27
C GLY A 48 -0.95 6.06 -11.30
N MET A 49 -1.23 6.35 -10.02
CA MET A 49 -0.20 6.55 -8.99
C MET A 49 0.20 5.27 -8.27
N VAL A 50 -0.54 4.17 -8.45
CA VAL A 50 -0.27 2.90 -7.78
C VAL A 50 0.33 1.90 -8.74
N GLU A 51 1.17 1.03 -8.21
CA GLU A 51 1.79 -0.07 -8.95
C GLU A 51 0.75 -1.09 -9.41
N THR A 52 1.16 -2.04 -10.25
CA THR A 52 0.24 -3.03 -10.82
C THR A 52 -0.31 -4.00 -9.77
N ASP A 53 0.54 -4.39 -8.81
CA ASP A 53 0.23 -5.29 -7.69
C ASP A 53 -0.52 -4.59 -6.54
N GLU A 54 -0.54 -3.25 -6.52
CA GLU A 54 -1.23 -2.44 -5.52
C GLU A 54 -2.72 -2.19 -5.82
N LYS A 55 -3.22 -2.69 -6.95
CA LYS A 55 -4.62 -2.54 -7.38
C LYS A 55 -5.19 -3.83 -7.94
N LEU A 56 -6.49 -4.00 -7.76
CA LEU A 56 -7.22 -5.15 -8.28
C LEU A 56 -8.68 -4.80 -8.56
N ILE A 57 -9.32 -5.61 -9.40
CA ILE A 57 -10.75 -5.49 -9.70
C ILE A 57 -11.44 -6.72 -9.14
N LEU A 58 -12.39 -6.51 -8.23
CA LEU A 58 -13.17 -7.57 -7.61
C LEU A 58 -14.67 -7.38 -7.86
N PRO A 59 -15.45 -8.47 -7.99
CA PRO A 59 -16.90 -8.38 -7.99
C PRO A 59 -17.40 -7.96 -6.59
N MET A 60 -18.35 -7.03 -6.56
CA MET A 60 -19.04 -6.60 -5.35
C MET A 60 -20.52 -6.40 -5.64
N VAL A 61 -21.38 -6.86 -4.72
CA VAL A 61 -22.82 -6.60 -4.77
C VAL A 61 -23.09 -5.21 -4.20
N VAL A 62 -23.48 -4.28 -5.05
CA VAL A 62 -23.86 -2.92 -4.68
C VAL A 62 -25.34 -2.74 -5.01
N ALA A 63 -26.16 -2.46 -3.99
CA ALA A 63 -27.62 -2.31 -4.14
C ALA A 63 -28.28 -3.49 -4.87
N GLY A 64 -27.87 -4.73 -4.54
CA GLY A 64 -28.41 -5.96 -5.14
C GLY A 64 -27.89 -6.29 -6.53
N GLN A 65 -27.01 -5.48 -7.12
CA GLN A 65 -26.38 -5.74 -8.41
C GLN A 65 -24.90 -6.07 -8.25
N SER A 66 -24.43 -7.15 -8.89
CA SER A 66 -23.00 -7.43 -8.99
C SER A 66 -22.33 -6.44 -9.95
N ARG A 67 -21.25 -5.80 -9.49
CA ARG A 67 -20.45 -4.84 -10.26
C ARG A 67 -18.97 -5.13 -10.07
N SER A 68 -18.19 -4.85 -11.12
CA SER A 68 -16.73 -4.82 -11.02
C SER A 68 -16.32 -3.52 -10.33
N VAL A 69 -15.63 -3.64 -9.20
CA VAL A 69 -15.16 -2.49 -8.41
C VAL A 69 -13.64 -2.56 -8.31
N SER A 70 -12.98 -1.44 -8.57
CA SER A 70 -11.53 -1.30 -8.38
C SER A 70 -11.22 -1.08 -6.90
N PHE A 71 -10.30 -1.87 -6.37
CA PHE A 71 -9.74 -1.76 -5.04
C PHE A 71 -8.26 -1.40 -5.10
N VAL A 72 -7.77 -0.77 -4.04
CA VAL A 72 -6.35 -0.59 -3.77
C VAL A 72 -6.00 -1.28 -2.45
N THR A 73 -4.79 -1.81 -2.36
CA THR A 73 -4.22 -2.39 -1.14
C THR A 73 -3.83 -1.29 -0.16
N GLU A 74 -3.33 -1.66 1.02
CA GLU A 74 -2.72 -0.72 1.96
C GLU A 74 -1.54 0.04 1.34
N SER A 75 -0.62 -0.68 0.70
CA SER A 75 0.53 -0.08 -0.02
C SER A 75 0.06 0.90 -1.09
N GLY A 76 -0.96 0.53 -1.88
CA GLY A 76 -1.55 1.42 -2.89
C GLY A 76 -2.17 2.69 -2.29
N LEU A 77 -2.87 2.59 -1.17
CA LEU A 77 -3.38 3.76 -0.44
C LEU A 77 -2.23 4.68 0.01
N TYR A 78 -1.16 4.09 0.56
CA TYR A 78 0.02 4.84 0.99
C TYR A 78 0.75 5.49 -0.18
N ASN A 79 0.85 4.81 -1.33
CA ASN A 79 1.46 5.36 -2.53
C ASN A 79 0.67 6.58 -3.07
N ILE A 80 -0.67 6.48 -3.12
CA ILE A 80 -1.55 7.61 -3.45
C ILE A 80 -1.33 8.78 -2.49
N LEU A 81 -1.28 8.52 -1.18
CA LEU A 81 -1.07 9.55 -0.16
C LEU A 81 0.36 10.12 -0.21
N ALA A 82 1.37 9.35 -0.60
CA ALA A 82 2.73 9.83 -0.76
C ALA A 82 2.85 10.83 -1.92
N GLN A 83 2.20 10.54 -3.06
CA GLN A 83 2.31 11.36 -4.27
C GLN A 83 1.32 12.54 -4.31
N SER A 84 0.18 12.45 -3.60
CA SER A 84 -0.87 13.46 -3.70
C SER A 84 -0.48 14.82 -3.11
N ARG A 85 -0.86 15.91 -3.79
CA ARG A 85 -0.66 17.29 -3.32
C ARG A 85 -1.79 17.80 -2.41
N LYS A 86 -2.85 17.00 -2.20
CA LYS A 86 -4.03 17.40 -1.43
C LYS A 86 -3.71 17.59 0.06
N PRO A 87 -4.42 18.47 0.79
CA PRO A 87 -4.14 18.73 2.21
C PRO A 87 -4.16 17.49 3.11
N LEU A 88 -5.09 16.56 2.89
CA LEU A 88 -5.18 15.31 3.64
C LEU A 88 -3.89 14.48 3.52
N ALA A 89 -3.41 14.30 2.29
CA ALA A 89 -2.18 13.58 1.99
C ALA A 89 -0.94 14.26 2.60
N ARG A 90 -0.89 15.59 2.62
CA ARG A 90 0.18 16.35 3.29
C ARG A 90 0.20 16.12 4.80
N LYS A 91 -0.97 16.04 5.46
CA LYS A 91 -1.08 15.70 6.89
C LYS A 91 -0.56 14.29 7.14
N TRP A 92 -1.02 13.32 6.36
CA TRP A 92 -0.55 11.93 6.45
C TRP A 92 0.96 11.81 6.30
N ARG A 93 1.56 12.47 5.30
CA ARG A 93 3.02 12.44 5.10
C ARG A 93 3.81 12.98 6.30
N ARG A 94 3.28 14.00 6.99
CA ARG A 94 3.91 14.50 8.23
C ARG A 94 3.88 13.46 9.33
N LEU A 95 2.73 12.84 9.57
CA LEU A 95 2.58 11.78 10.57
C LEU A 95 3.51 10.59 10.29
N ILE A 96 3.52 10.06 9.06
CA ILE A 96 4.38 8.93 8.70
C ILE A 96 5.87 9.29 8.78
N SER A 97 6.25 10.52 8.42
CA SER A 97 7.64 10.96 8.59
C SER A 97 8.04 10.97 10.06
N ASP A 98 7.17 11.46 10.94
CA ASP A 98 7.42 11.50 12.39
C ASP A 98 7.49 10.07 12.98
N GLU A 99 6.58 9.18 12.59
CA GLU A 99 6.61 7.75 12.96
C GLU A 99 7.91 7.07 12.51
N LEU A 100 8.33 7.27 11.26
CA LEU A 100 9.57 6.69 10.73
C LEU A 100 10.81 7.19 11.48
N ILE A 101 10.85 8.49 11.80
CA ILE A 101 11.92 9.08 12.61
C ILE A 101 11.93 8.50 14.03
N ASN A 102 10.76 8.29 14.62
CA ASN A 102 10.63 7.69 15.95
C ASN A 102 11.06 6.23 15.96
N LEU A 103 10.63 5.42 14.99
CA LEU A 103 11.05 4.03 14.81
C LEU A 103 12.58 3.92 14.68
N ARG A 104 13.20 4.76 13.84
CA ARG A 104 14.67 4.83 13.72
C ARG A 104 15.32 5.10 15.08
N LYS A 105 14.82 6.09 15.82
CA LYS A 105 15.37 6.45 17.15
C LYS A 105 15.15 5.36 18.19
N GLN A 106 14.01 4.66 18.18
CA GLN A 106 13.72 3.54 19.07
C GLN A 106 14.66 2.35 18.84
N ARG A 107 15.12 2.16 17.59
CA ARG A 107 16.17 1.19 17.24
C ARG A 107 17.59 1.67 17.61
N ASN A 108 17.73 2.85 18.24
CA ASN A 108 19.00 3.52 18.53
C ASN A 108 19.86 3.82 17.29
N TYR A 109 19.24 3.97 16.11
CA TYR A 109 19.97 4.27 14.88
C TYR A 109 20.10 5.78 14.66
N ASN A 110 21.26 6.21 14.20
CA ASN A 110 21.43 7.51 13.54
C ASN A 110 20.98 7.44 12.06
N VAL A 111 20.99 8.56 11.33
CA VAL A 111 20.51 8.58 9.94
C VAL A 111 21.42 7.78 8.99
N LEU A 112 22.73 7.76 9.24
CA LEU A 112 23.67 7.00 8.42
C LEU A 112 23.44 5.49 8.57
N GLU A 113 23.31 5.02 9.80
CA GLU A 113 23.03 3.59 10.10
C GLU A 113 21.70 3.13 9.49
N GLN A 114 20.66 3.97 9.53
CA GLN A 114 19.37 3.65 8.92
C GLN A 114 19.47 3.48 7.41
N PHE A 115 20.20 4.37 6.73
CA PHE A 115 20.37 4.30 5.29
C PHE A 115 21.31 3.16 4.88
N GLN A 116 22.32 2.83 5.68
CA GLN A 116 23.13 1.63 5.49
C GLN A 116 22.29 0.35 5.59
N GLU A 117 21.38 0.25 6.57
CA GLU A 117 20.46 -0.88 6.68
C GLU A 117 19.56 -1.00 5.45
N TRP A 118 19.05 0.12 4.94
CA TRP A 118 18.22 0.12 3.73
C TRP A 118 19.01 -0.25 2.49
N ASP A 119 20.24 0.25 2.34
CA ASP A 119 21.14 -0.09 1.24
C ASP A 119 21.38 -1.61 1.17
N HIS A 120 21.69 -2.23 2.31
CA HIS A 120 21.83 -3.69 2.40
C HIS A 120 20.55 -4.46 2.04
N LYS A 121 19.37 -3.93 2.37
CA LYS A 121 18.10 -4.58 1.98
C LYS A 121 17.78 -4.42 0.51
N LEU A 122 18.27 -3.35 -0.13
CA LEU A 122 18.07 -3.14 -1.56
C LEU A 122 18.88 -4.14 -2.41
N ASP A 123 19.95 -4.74 -1.87
CA ASP A 123 20.68 -5.81 -2.56
C ASP A 123 19.77 -7.01 -2.89
N ASP A 124 18.74 -7.24 -2.08
CA ASP A 124 17.77 -8.33 -2.25
C ASP A 124 16.51 -7.92 -3.05
N ILE A 125 16.40 -6.66 -3.49
CA ILE A 125 15.19 -6.12 -4.14
C ILE A 125 15.54 -5.57 -5.53
N TYR A 126 14.80 -5.98 -6.56
CA TYR A 126 14.97 -5.47 -7.92
C TYR A 126 13.64 -5.26 -8.63
N PHE A 127 13.66 -4.44 -9.68
CA PHE A 127 12.50 -4.25 -10.55
C PHE A 127 12.57 -5.22 -11.73
N ASP A 128 11.54 -6.04 -11.90
CA ASP A 128 11.38 -6.87 -13.09
C ASP A 128 10.63 -6.09 -14.17
N GLU A 129 11.34 -5.71 -15.23
CA GLU A 129 10.78 -4.95 -16.34
C GLU A 129 9.75 -5.75 -17.17
N GLU A 130 9.80 -7.09 -17.16
CA GLU A 130 8.86 -7.91 -17.93
C GLU A 130 7.48 -7.92 -17.28
N THR A 131 7.44 -8.12 -15.96
CA THR A 131 6.18 -8.14 -15.21
C THR A 131 5.76 -6.77 -14.69
N GLY A 132 6.68 -5.81 -14.63
CA GLY A 132 6.47 -4.49 -14.06
C GLY A 132 6.28 -4.50 -12.55
N MET A 133 6.85 -5.50 -11.87
CA MET A 133 6.72 -5.71 -10.43
C MET A 133 8.07 -5.60 -9.72
N MET A 134 8.04 -5.15 -8.47
CA MET A 134 9.18 -5.30 -7.57
C MET A 134 9.30 -6.77 -7.16
N MET A 135 10.50 -7.30 -7.23
CA MET A 135 10.85 -8.67 -6.89
C MET A 135 11.84 -8.68 -5.71
N GLN A 136 11.86 -9.78 -4.97
CA GLN A 136 12.84 -10.01 -3.91
C GLN A 136 13.46 -11.41 -4.00
N SER A 137 14.75 -11.50 -3.68
CA SER A 137 15.45 -12.77 -3.51
C SER A 137 15.28 -13.31 -2.10
N VAL A 138 14.81 -14.55 -2.00
CA VAL A 138 14.67 -15.26 -0.71
C VAL A 138 15.50 -16.53 -0.74
N THR A 139 16.33 -16.73 0.29
CA THR A 139 17.09 -17.98 0.44
C THR A 139 16.25 -19.02 1.18
N LEU A 140 16.03 -20.16 0.54
CA LEU A 140 15.28 -21.29 1.11
C LEU A 140 16.12 -22.12 2.09
N PRO A 141 15.48 -22.91 2.97
CA PRO A 141 16.15 -23.95 3.74
C PRO A 141 16.81 -24.98 2.81
N GLY A 142 18.13 -24.85 2.60
CA GLY A 142 18.88 -25.64 1.61
C GLY A 142 19.91 -24.84 0.82
N GLY A 143 19.80 -23.50 0.85
CA GLY A 143 20.73 -22.59 0.15
C GLY A 143 20.31 -22.22 -1.27
N ASP A 144 19.19 -22.77 -1.75
CA ASP A 144 18.58 -22.35 -3.02
C ASP A 144 18.01 -20.93 -2.89
N VAL A 145 18.07 -20.15 -3.97
CA VAL A 145 17.56 -18.78 -4.02
C VAL A 145 16.34 -18.73 -4.94
N ASP A 146 15.22 -18.28 -4.40
CA ASP A 146 13.97 -18.06 -5.12
C ASP A 146 13.74 -16.56 -5.36
N GLN A 147 13.19 -16.24 -6.53
CA GLN A 147 12.76 -14.89 -6.88
C GLN A 147 11.25 -14.80 -6.80
N ILE A 148 10.73 -13.99 -5.87
CA ILE A 148 9.29 -13.85 -5.62
C ILE A 148 8.87 -12.39 -5.69
N PRO A 149 7.58 -12.09 -5.98
CA PRO A 149 7.08 -10.72 -5.87
C PRO A 149 7.35 -10.14 -4.48
N TYR A 150 7.82 -8.90 -4.43
CA TYR A 150 8.01 -8.20 -3.17
C TYR A 150 6.64 -7.98 -2.52
N ARG A 151 6.44 -8.65 -1.38
CA ARG A 151 5.30 -8.42 -0.50
C ARG A 151 5.93 -7.88 0.76
N GLY A 152 5.72 -6.60 1.07
CA GLY A 152 6.30 -5.92 2.24
C GLY A 152 5.90 -6.49 3.61
N GLU A 153 5.33 -7.69 3.63
CA GLU A 153 5.13 -8.47 4.83
C GLU A 153 6.48 -8.93 5.35
N ALA A 154 6.72 -8.61 6.62
CA ALA A 154 7.74 -9.27 7.39
C ALA A 154 7.53 -10.77 7.22
N LEU A 155 8.52 -11.45 6.64
CA LEU A 155 8.83 -12.82 7.01
C LEU A 155 8.86 -12.85 8.54
N ALA A 156 7.74 -13.23 9.15
CA ALA A 156 7.71 -13.59 10.54
C ALA A 156 8.63 -14.82 10.64
N LEU A 157 9.84 -14.58 11.16
CA LEU A 157 10.74 -15.62 11.62
C LEU A 157 10.07 -16.44 12.72
#